data_AF-A0A9Q9C4H5-F1
#
_entry.id   AF-A0A9Q9C4H5-F1
#
_cell.length_a   1.000
_cell.length_b   1.000
_cell.length_c   1.000
_cell.angle_alpha   90.00
_cell.angle_beta   90.00
_cell.angle_gamma   90.00
#
_symmetry.space_group_name_H-M   'P 1'
#
loop_
_entity.id
_entity.type
_entity.pdbx_description
1 polymer ?
#
loop_
_entity_poly.entity_id
_entity_poly.type
_entity_poly.pdbx_seq_one_letter_code
_entity_poly.pdbx_strand_id
1 'polypeptide(L)'
;MDMEIRRHMESSCGDSMVGVQAFVSGESYIFLLFNREMLLAGVTLQRVGSHVYIKNVDTTGYERGHARRFITSILKALSPELSCCFSTPKSEYIFNGSSQNKGKVIREPGELLEYWIGIFEDLYDDLHVWSNHYENISYPFKHLDEVVYFEDDPKERLKKHFVGSLEEMFAVLLCRADFTNGSLVYGRLCKYVGCGMVEAEAGDVYGMEAMLRTLDFSTHSMALKSTEKFISRFGLDIEYFPSKRTARPKKSEQACIVLNPTRKA
;
A
#
# COMPACT_ATOMS: atom_id res chain seq x y z
N MET A 1 7.02 -1.86 -16.83
CA MET A 1 7.88 -2.21 -15.67
C MET A 1 8.04 -0.97 -14.81
N ASP A 2 7.57 -1.00 -13.56
CA ASP A 2 7.46 0.18 -12.69
C ASP A 2 8.82 0.70 -12.18
N MET A 3 9.46 1.53 -12.99
CA MET A 3 10.82 2.03 -12.77
C MET A 3 10.91 3.05 -11.63
N GLU A 4 9.81 3.70 -11.24
CA GLU A 4 9.82 4.79 -10.26
C GLU A 4 9.80 4.27 -8.82
N ILE A 5 8.94 3.28 -8.52
CA ILE A 5 8.96 2.59 -7.22
C ILE A 5 10.31 1.90 -7.03
N ARG A 6 10.83 1.25 -8.08
CA ARG A 6 12.16 0.63 -8.06
C ARG A 6 13.26 1.64 -7.79
N ARG A 7 13.27 2.79 -8.50
CA ARG A 7 14.25 3.86 -8.30
C ARG A 7 14.27 4.35 -6.86
N HIS A 8 13.11 4.53 -6.23
CA HIS A 8 13.03 4.94 -4.82
C HIS A 8 13.57 3.88 -3.85
N MET A 9 13.35 2.59 -4.14
CA MET A 9 13.92 1.48 -3.38
C MET A 9 15.45 1.38 -3.57
N GLU A 10 15.94 1.52 -4.80
CA GLU A 10 17.37 1.42 -5.17
C GLU A 10 18.20 2.62 -4.70
N SER A 11 17.66 3.84 -4.80
CA SER A 11 18.35 5.09 -4.39
C SER A 11 18.72 5.10 -2.90
N SER A 12 18.07 4.23 -2.12
CA SER A 12 18.24 4.14 -0.67
C SER A 12 19.22 3.05 -0.24
N CYS A 13 19.64 2.12 -1.12
CA CYS A 13 20.40 0.91 -0.73
C CYS A 13 21.45 0.37 -1.72
N GLY A 14 21.53 0.80 -2.97
CA GLY A 14 22.30 0.06 -3.99
C GLY A 14 21.61 -1.25 -4.40
N ASP A 15 22.17 -1.97 -5.40
CA ASP A 15 21.57 -3.11 -6.13
C ASP A 15 20.50 -3.89 -5.35
N SER A 16 19.23 -3.67 -5.71
CA SER A 16 18.07 -4.31 -5.10
C SER A 16 17.95 -5.77 -5.57
N MET A 17 17.92 -6.73 -4.62
CA MET A 17 17.59 -8.14 -4.90
C MET A 17 16.08 -8.39 -4.98
N VAL A 18 15.26 -7.36 -4.82
CA VAL A 18 13.79 -7.46 -4.76
C VAL A 18 13.13 -6.83 -5.98
N GLY A 19 12.15 -7.52 -6.55
CA GLY A 19 11.36 -7.09 -7.70
C GLY A 19 10.01 -6.53 -7.28
N VAL A 20 9.57 -5.46 -7.95
CA VAL A 20 8.23 -4.88 -7.79
C VAL A 20 7.42 -5.08 -9.06
N GLN A 21 6.18 -5.51 -8.88
CA GLN A 21 5.15 -5.47 -9.91
C GLN A 21 3.92 -4.71 -9.41
N ALA A 22 3.29 -3.95 -10.30
CA ALA A 22 2.15 -3.11 -10.01
C ALA A 22 1.07 -3.35 -11.09
N PHE A 23 -0.16 -3.60 -10.64
CA PHE A 23 -1.31 -3.78 -11.52
C PHE A 23 -2.44 -2.84 -11.13
N VAL A 24 -3.23 -2.42 -12.11
CA VAL A 24 -4.36 -1.51 -11.94
C VAL A 24 -5.60 -2.01 -12.67
N SER A 25 -6.77 -1.85 -12.05
CA SER A 25 -8.09 -2.07 -12.62
C SER A 25 -9.03 -0.96 -12.17
N GLY A 26 -9.29 0.02 -13.04
CA GLY A 26 -10.04 1.21 -12.67
C GLY A 26 -9.30 2.03 -11.61
N GLU A 27 -9.92 2.21 -10.44
CA GLU A 27 -9.34 2.94 -9.30
C GLU A 27 -8.56 2.02 -8.34
N SER A 28 -8.59 0.71 -8.55
CA SER A 28 -7.99 -0.29 -7.66
C SER A 28 -6.61 -0.69 -8.14
N TYR A 29 -5.66 -0.78 -7.21
CA TYR A 29 -4.27 -1.17 -7.45
C TYR A 29 -3.86 -2.33 -6.56
N ILE A 30 -2.99 -3.20 -7.09
CA ILE A 30 -2.23 -4.18 -6.31
C ILE A 30 -0.74 -4.06 -6.64
N PHE A 31 0.06 -3.92 -5.59
CA PHE A 31 1.51 -3.86 -5.64
C PHE A 31 2.06 -5.11 -4.97
N LEU A 32 2.96 -5.80 -5.65
CA LEU A 32 3.54 -7.05 -5.20
C LEU A 32 5.06 -6.90 -5.14
N LEU A 33 5.63 -7.31 -4.02
CA LEU A 33 7.07 -7.37 -3.80
C LEU A 33 7.51 -8.83 -3.82
N PHE A 34 8.54 -9.11 -4.59
CA PHE A 34 9.16 -10.43 -4.74
C PHE A 34 10.63 -10.38 -4.37
N ASN A 35 11.18 -11.48 -3.89
CA ASN A 35 12.61 -11.75 -4.03
C ASN A 35 12.84 -12.73 -5.21
N ARG A 36 14.02 -13.34 -5.26
CA ARG A 36 14.41 -14.32 -6.30
C ARG A 36 13.55 -15.57 -6.43
N GLU A 37 12.72 -15.84 -5.43
CA GLU A 37 12.06 -17.13 -5.31
C GLU A 37 10.56 -17.00 -5.04
N MET A 38 10.14 -15.97 -4.28
CA MET A 38 8.78 -15.89 -3.77
C MET A 38 8.27 -14.48 -3.51
N LEU A 39 6.95 -14.39 -3.34
CA LEU A 39 6.24 -13.21 -2.85
C LEU A 39 6.64 -12.91 -1.40
N LEU A 40 6.94 -11.64 -1.14
CA LEU A 40 7.33 -11.12 0.16
C LEU A 40 6.25 -10.27 0.82
N ALA A 41 5.67 -9.35 0.05
CA ALA A 41 4.70 -8.39 0.53
C ALA A 41 3.71 -8.01 -0.56
N GLY A 42 2.52 -7.58 -0.13
CA GLY A 42 1.44 -7.14 -1.00
C GLY A 42 0.81 -5.89 -0.41
N VAL A 43 0.52 -4.91 -1.26
CA VAL A 43 -0.25 -3.72 -0.91
C VAL A 43 -1.39 -3.59 -1.90
N THR A 44 -2.62 -3.51 -1.40
CA THR A 44 -3.78 -3.14 -2.21
C THR A 44 -4.27 -1.77 -1.78
N LEU A 45 -4.58 -0.91 -2.75
CA LEU A 45 -5.07 0.43 -2.49
C LEU A 45 -6.10 0.84 -3.53
N GLN A 46 -6.94 1.81 -3.15
CA GLN A 46 -7.85 2.49 -4.06
C GLN A 46 -7.41 3.94 -4.22
N ARG A 47 -7.49 4.48 -5.43
CA ARG A 47 -7.14 5.86 -5.74
C ARG A 47 -8.31 6.58 -6.41
N VAL A 48 -8.77 7.66 -5.78
CA VAL A 48 -9.84 8.53 -6.28
C VAL A 48 -9.27 9.94 -6.42
N GLY A 49 -9.00 10.36 -7.64
CA GLY A 49 -8.32 11.64 -7.90
C GLY A 49 -6.94 11.73 -7.24
N SER A 50 -6.75 12.73 -6.38
CA SER A 50 -5.53 12.95 -5.59
C SER A 50 -5.50 12.18 -4.25
N HIS A 51 -6.53 11.38 -3.95
CA HIS A 51 -6.68 10.68 -2.68
C HIS A 51 -6.37 9.20 -2.82
N VAL A 52 -5.64 8.64 -1.85
CA VAL A 52 -5.28 7.22 -1.80
C VAL A 52 -5.75 6.60 -0.49
N TYR A 53 -6.46 5.48 -0.59
CA TYR A 53 -6.81 4.64 0.55
C TYR A 53 -6.04 3.33 0.48
N ILE A 54 -5.20 3.09 1.48
CA ILE A 54 -4.47 1.83 1.61
C ILE A 54 -5.40 0.81 2.24
N LYS A 55 -5.94 -0.08 1.40
CA LYS A 55 -6.95 -1.07 1.79
C LYS A 55 -6.34 -2.21 2.60
N ASN A 56 -5.30 -2.84 2.06
CA ASN A 56 -4.61 -3.93 2.74
C ASN A 56 -3.10 -3.84 2.55
N VAL A 57 -2.36 -4.15 3.61
CA VAL A 57 -0.94 -4.45 3.56
C VAL A 57 -0.72 -5.80 4.22
N ASP A 58 0.01 -6.68 3.56
CA ASP A 58 0.34 -7.98 4.12
C ASP A 58 1.76 -8.41 3.76
N THR A 59 2.34 -9.28 4.59
CA THR A 59 3.66 -9.86 4.37
C THR A 59 3.63 -11.37 4.55
N THR A 60 4.50 -12.09 3.84
CA THR A 60 4.60 -13.55 3.94
C THR A 60 5.54 -14.02 5.05
N GLY A 61 6.44 -13.15 5.53
CA GLY A 61 7.39 -13.43 6.60
C GLY A 61 8.69 -14.13 6.18
N TYR A 62 8.88 -14.42 4.89
CA TYR A 62 10.11 -15.06 4.39
C TYR A 62 11.32 -14.12 4.31
N GLU A 63 11.07 -12.81 4.25
CA GLU A 63 12.12 -11.79 4.32
C GLU A 63 11.60 -10.56 5.09
N ARG A 64 12.44 -10.00 5.96
CA ARG A 64 12.07 -8.91 6.87
C ARG A 64 12.64 -7.57 6.40
N GLY A 65 12.01 -6.48 6.84
CA GLY A 65 12.55 -5.12 6.70
C GLY A 65 12.13 -4.35 5.45
N HIS A 66 11.52 -5.01 4.46
CA HIS A 66 11.17 -4.34 3.20
C HIS A 66 9.82 -3.62 3.21
N ALA A 67 8.87 -4.06 4.03
CA ALA A 67 7.48 -3.58 3.98
C ALA A 67 7.36 -2.05 4.13
N ARG A 68 8.05 -1.44 5.11
CA ARG A 68 7.98 0.02 5.33
C ARG A 68 8.43 0.77 4.09
N ARG A 69 9.62 0.41 3.59
CA ARG A 69 10.21 1.04 2.40
C ARG A 69 9.37 0.81 1.14
N PHE A 70 8.79 -0.36 1.00
CA PHE A 70 7.90 -0.69 -0.11
C PHE A 70 6.67 0.22 -0.12
N ILE A 71 5.97 0.33 1.01
CA ILE A 71 4.81 1.23 1.17
C ILE A 71 5.22 2.68 0.94
N THR A 72 6.30 3.14 1.57
CA THR A 72 6.80 4.51 1.41
C THR A 72 7.15 4.83 -0.04
N SER A 73 7.74 3.88 -0.78
CA SER A 73 8.10 4.06 -2.19
C SER A 73 6.86 4.12 -3.09
N ILE A 74 5.85 3.28 -2.84
CA ILE A 74 4.55 3.33 -3.52
C ILE A 74 3.91 4.71 -3.33
N LEU A 75 3.83 5.20 -2.08
CA LEU A 75 3.20 6.49 -1.77
C LEU A 75 3.99 7.67 -2.36
N LYS A 76 5.32 7.62 -2.36
CA LYS A 76 6.16 8.64 -3.02
C LYS A 76 5.90 8.69 -4.53
N ALA A 77 5.84 7.53 -5.19
CA ALA A 77 5.60 7.46 -6.62
C ALA A 77 4.18 7.89 -7.01
N LEU A 78 3.17 7.59 -6.18
CA LEU A 78 1.80 8.06 -6.41
C LEU A 78 1.64 9.56 -6.12
N SER A 79 2.43 10.09 -5.17
CA SER A 79 2.37 11.46 -4.65
C SER A 79 0.94 11.96 -4.42
N PRO A 80 0.13 11.28 -3.57
CA PRO A 80 -1.23 11.70 -3.30
C PRO A 80 -1.25 12.96 -2.42
N GLU A 81 -2.27 13.80 -2.61
CA GLU A 81 -2.52 14.94 -1.73
C GLU A 81 -2.93 14.48 -0.33
N LEU A 82 -3.79 13.45 -0.28
CA LEU A 82 -4.27 12.82 0.94
C LEU A 82 -4.08 11.31 0.82
N SER A 83 -3.42 10.71 1.81
CA SER A 83 -3.50 9.26 2.03
C SER A 83 -4.23 8.94 3.30
N CYS A 84 -4.95 7.83 3.31
CA CYS A 84 -5.52 7.29 4.53
C CYS A 84 -5.46 5.76 4.58
N CYS A 85 -5.54 5.23 5.78
CA CYS A 85 -5.70 3.81 6.03
C CYS A 85 -6.54 3.58 7.29
N PHE A 86 -7.16 2.40 7.38
CA PHE A 86 -7.72 1.91 8.63
C PHE A 86 -6.76 0.90 9.25
N SER A 87 -6.00 1.35 10.24
CA SER A 87 -5.05 0.54 11.00
C SER A 87 -5.81 -0.40 11.93
N THR A 88 -5.93 -1.66 11.52
CA THR A 88 -6.42 -2.74 12.37
C THR A 88 -5.58 -4.00 12.12
N PRO A 89 -5.12 -4.70 13.16
CA PRO A 89 -4.31 -5.89 12.95
C PRO A 89 -5.18 -7.08 12.55
N LYS A 90 -4.70 -7.84 11.58
CA LYS A 90 -5.19 -9.18 11.27
C LYS A 90 -3.98 -10.09 11.04
N SER A 91 -4.18 -11.38 11.25
CA SER A 91 -3.18 -12.39 10.94
C SER A 91 -2.80 -12.36 9.46
N GLU A 92 -3.80 -12.20 8.59
CA GLU A 92 -3.67 -12.29 7.14
C GLU A 92 -4.73 -11.41 6.46
N TYR A 93 -4.31 -10.75 5.38
CA TYR A 93 -5.18 -9.94 4.52
C TYR A 93 -5.14 -10.41 3.06
N ILE A 94 -3.95 -10.81 2.60
CA ILE A 94 -3.65 -11.15 1.21
C ILE A 94 -3.08 -12.56 1.13
N PHE A 95 -2.14 -12.92 2.01
CA PHE A 95 -1.38 -14.18 1.91
C PHE A 95 -1.88 -15.22 2.89
N ASN A 96 -2.75 -16.12 2.43
CA ASN A 96 -3.34 -17.15 3.26
C ASN A 96 -2.29 -18.16 3.78
N GLY A 97 -2.44 -18.56 5.05
CA GLY A 97 -1.54 -19.47 5.77
C GLY A 97 -0.23 -18.83 6.26
N SER A 98 0.12 -17.63 5.80
CA SER A 98 1.39 -16.96 6.15
C SER A 98 1.56 -16.66 7.65
N SER A 99 0.48 -16.62 8.44
CA SER A 99 0.53 -16.49 9.90
C SER A 99 1.18 -17.69 10.59
N GLN A 100 1.24 -18.85 9.92
CA GLN A 100 1.95 -20.04 10.42
C GLN A 100 3.46 -19.93 10.22
N ASN A 101 3.92 -19.04 9.35
CA ASN A 101 5.34 -18.76 9.18
C ASN A 101 5.87 -17.95 10.37
N LYS A 102 6.74 -18.56 11.19
CA LYS A 102 7.38 -17.92 12.35
C LYS A 102 8.18 -16.66 11.99
N GLY A 103 8.56 -16.50 10.73
CA GLY A 103 9.21 -15.29 10.23
C GLY A 103 8.29 -14.07 10.18
N LYS A 104 6.97 -14.28 10.04
CA LYS A 104 5.96 -13.23 10.00
C LYS A 104 5.75 -12.61 11.38
N VAL A 105 5.68 -11.29 11.42
CA VAL A 105 5.39 -10.54 12.65
C VAL A 105 4.03 -9.88 12.46
N ILE A 106 3.08 -10.30 13.29
CA ILE A 106 1.75 -9.67 13.40
C ILE A 106 1.89 -8.64 14.51
N ARG A 107 1.63 -7.37 14.18
CA ARG A 107 1.71 -6.26 15.14
C ARG A 107 0.41 -6.17 15.94
N GLU A 108 0.53 -5.82 17.20
CA GLU A 108 -0.63 -5.48 18.04
C GLU A 108 -1.23 -4.12 17.61
N PRO A 109 -2.48 -3.78 18.00
CA PRO A 109 -3.15 -2.56 17.53
C PRO A 109 -2.33 -1.27 17.71
N GLY A 110 -1.73 -1.08 18.90
CA GLY A 110 -0.91 0.10 19.20
C GLY A 110 0.39 0.14 18.37
N GLU A 111 1.09 -0.98 18.25
CA GLU A 111 2.31 -1.07 17.45
C GLU A 111 2.04 -0.84 15.95
N LEU A 112 0.88 -1.29 15.45
CA LEU A 112 0.47 -1.05 14.07
C LEU A 112 0.09 0.41 13.83
N LEU A 113 -0.57 1.05 14.80
CA LEU A 113 -0.87 2.49 14.75
C LEU A 113 0.43 3.31 14.66
N GLU A 114 1.37 3.09 15.58
CA GLU A 114 2.68 3.77 15.58
C GLU A 114 3.47 3.52 14.28
N TYR A 115 3.35 2.31 13.73
CA TYR A 115 3.96 1.97 12.45
C TYR A 115 3.40 2.83 11.29
N TRP A 116 2.07 3.05 11.26
CA TRP A 116 1.43 3.89 10.25
C TRP A 116 1.71 5.38 10.45
N ILE A 117 1.67 5.86 11.70
CA ILE A 117 2.06 7.22 12.08
C ILE A 117 3.46 7.50 11.53
N GLY A 118 4.44 6.64 11.83
CA GLY A 118 5.81 6.85 11.36
C GLY A 118 5.96 6.83 9.83
N ILE A 119 5.17 6.05 9.09
CA ILE A 119 5.19 6.09 7.61
C ILE A 119 4.65 7.44 7.11
N PHE A 120 3.59 7.96 7.71
CA PHE A 120 2.94 9.17 7.25
C PHE A 120 3.70 10.43 7.68
N GLU A 121 4.29 10.46 8.87
CA GLU A 121 5.18 11.54 9.31
C GLU A 121 6.41 11.70 8.39
N ASP A 122 6.92 10.60 7.83
CA ASP A 122 8.04 10.63 6.88
C ASP A 122 7.65 11.24 5.50
N LEU A 123 6.35 11.36 5.20
CA LEU A 123 5.83 11.62 3.86
C LEU A 123 4.96 12.86 3.73
N TYR A 124 4.27 13.25 4.80
CA TYR A 124 3.23 14.26 4.78
C TYR A 124 3.57 15.43 5.70
N ASP A 125 3.04 16.60 5.37
CA ASP A 125 3.25 17.82 6.15
C ASP A 125 2.31 17.86 7.38
N ASP A 126 1.15 17.21 7.26
CA ASP A 126 0.12 17.19 8.29
C ASP A 126 -0.40 15.76 8.51
N LEU A 127 -0.56 15.38 9.77
CA LEU A 127 -0.95 14.05 10.21
C LEU A 127 -2.19 14.16 11.09
N HIS A 128 -3.21 13.36 10.77
CA HIS A 128 -4.40 13.24 11.60
C HIS A 128 -4.67 11.80 11.97
N VAL A 129 -4.94 11.56 13.24
CA VAL A 129 -5.23 10.24 13.78
C VAL A 129 -6.59 10.27 14.45
N TRP A 130 -7.43 9.30 14.14
CA TRP A 130 -8.71 9.11 14.80
C TRP A 130 -8.78 7.70 15.40
N SER A 131 -8.63 7.61 16.73
CA SER A 131 -8.47 6.35 17.46
C SER A 131 -8.96 6.44 18.90
N ASN A 132 -9.39 5.31 19.47
CA ASN A 132 -9.61 5.17 20.91
C ASN A 132 -8.28 5.06 21.71
N HIS A 133 -7.15 4.87 21.02
CA HIS A 133 -5.82 4.62 21.60
C HIS A 133 -4.85 5.78 21.40
N TYR A 134 -5.35 6.97 21.03
CA TYR A 134 -4.52 8.14 20.73
C TYR A 134 -5.12 9.40 21.35
N GLU A 135 -4.29 10.25 21.95
CA GLU A 135 -4.77 11.43 22.67
C GLU A 135 -5.09 12.62 21.74
N ASN A 136 -4.30 12.80 20.69
CA ASN A 136 -4.43 13.95 19.78
C ASN A 136 -5.32 13.62 18.59
N ILE A 137 -6.61 13.38 18.89
CA ILE A 137 -7.58 12.93 17.90
C ILE A 137 -7.95 14.08 16.94
N SER A 138 -7.80 13.86 15.63
CA SER A 138 -8.16 14.84 14.59
C SER A 138 -8.49 14.19 13.24
N TYR A 139 -9.03 14.99 12.30
CA TYR A 139 -9.29 14.59 10.91
C TYR A 139 -9.05 15.77 9.94
N PRO A 140 -8.72 15.51 8.66
CA PRO A 140 -8.32 16.55 7.70
C PRO A 140 -9.49 17.33 7.05
N PHE A 141 -10.73 16.99 7.38
CA PHE A 141 -11.94 17.51 6.73
C PHE A 141 -12.56 18.64 7.53
N LYS A 142 -13.05 19.69 6.85
CA LYS A 142 -13.81 20.77 7.47
C LYS A 142 -15.32 20.60 7.30
N HIS A 143 -15.71 19.97 6.18
CA HIS A 143 -17.10 19.76 5.81
C HIS A 143 -17.35 18.30 5.42
N LEU A 144 -18.59 17.84 5.56
CA LEU A 144 -18.96 16.44 5.33
C LEU A 144 -18.84 16.02 3.86
N ASP A 145 -19.04 16.96 2.94
CA ASP A 145 -18.90 16.77 1.50
C ASP A 145 -17.45 16.61 1.03
N GLU A 146 -16.47 16.98 1.86
CA GLU A 146 -15.04 16.73 1.61
C GLU A 146 -14.64 15.27 1.93
N VAL A 147 -15.49 14.51 2.64
CA VAL A 147 -15.18 13.15 3.05
C VAL A 147 -15.22 12.22 1.85
N VAL A 148 -14.07 11.63 1.53
CA VAL A 148 -13.97 10.58 0.52
C VAL A 148 -14.34 9.23 1.13
N TYR A 149 -15.19 8.49 0.42
CA TYR A 149 -15.65 7.16 0.82
C TYR A 149 -15.04 6.12 -0.12
N PHE A 150 -14.21 5.23 0.44
CA PHE A 150 -13.58 4.14 -0.28
C PHE A 150 -14.30 2.82 -0.03
N GLU A 151 -14.14 1.87 -0.95
CA GLU A 151 -14.69 0.52 -0.80
C GLU A 151 -14.08 -0.17 0.44
N ASP A 152 -14.94 -0.77 1.26
CA ASP A 152 -14.58 -1.45 2.53
C ASP A 152 -14.02 -0.53 3.62
N ASP A 153 -14.06 0.78 3.43
CA ASP A 153 -13.79 1.76 4.48
C ASP A 153 -14.93 1.76 5.51
N PRO A 154 -14.64 1.73 6.82
CA PRO A 154 -15.67 1.83 7.85
C PRO A 154 -16.62 3.03 7.68
N LYS A 155 -16.16 4.15 7.08
CA LYS A 155 -16.98 5.33 6.78
C LYS A 155 -18.08 5.04 5.76
N GLU A 156 -17.81 4.18 4.78
CA GLU A 156 -18.77 3.85 3.72
C GLU A 156 -20.06 3.25 4.28
N ARG A 157 -19.92 2.44 5.34
CA ARG A 157 -21.05 1.79 6.02
C ARG A 157 -21.98 2.78 6.73
N LEU A 158 -21.49 3.97 7.06
CA LEU A 158 -22.29 5.03 7.67
C LEU A 158 -23.00 5.91 6.63
N LYS A 159 -22.45 6.01 5.41
CA LYS A 159 -22.89 6.95 4.36
C LYS A 159 -24.40 6.92 4.07
N LYS A 160 -25.02 5.75 4.04
CA LYS A 160 -26.45 5.60 3.66
C LYS A 160 -27.44 6.00 4.76
N HIS A 161 -26.99 6.05 6.02
CA HIS A 161 -27.89 6.16 7.18
C HIS A 161 -27.52 7.28 8.14
N PHE A 162 -26.37 7.92 7.93
CA PHE A 162 -25.88 8.96 8.81
C PHE A 162 -26.54 10.32 8.49
N VAL A 163 -27.21 10.89 9.49
CA VAL A 163 -27.75 12.25 9.47
C VAL A 163 -27.17 12.95 10.68
N GLY A 164 -26.20 13.83 10.46
CA GLY A 164 -25.47 14.50 11.54
C GLY A 164 -24.31 15.35 11.03
N SER A 165 -23.57 15.93 11.97
CA SER A 165 -22.36 16.70 11.71
C SER A 165 -21.15 15.81 11.41
N LEU A 166 -20.09 16.41 10.89
CA LEU A 166 -18.81 15.73 10.68
C LEU A 166 -18.25 15.16 12.01
N GLU A 167 -18.32 15.94 13.09
CA GLU A 167 -17.90 15.53 14.43
C GLU A 167 -18.69 14.32 14.92
N GLU A 168 -20.01 14.34 14.74
CA GLU A 168 -20.90 13.23 15.10
C GLU A 168 -20.58 11.97 14.28
N MET A 169 -20.23 12.10 13.00
CA MET A 169 -19.85 10.97 12.15
C MET A 169 -18.61 10.26 12.71
N PHE A 170 -17.60 11.05 13.05
CA PHE A 170 -16.34 10.54 13.58
C PHE A 170 -16.48 10.01 15.02
N ALA A 171 -17.33 10.61 15.85
CA ALA A 171 -17.68 10.08 17.17
C ALA A 171 -18.38 8.71 17.07
N VAL A 172 -19.33 8.56 16.14
CA VAL A 172 -20.02 7.27 15.91
C VAL A 172 -19.05 6.18 15.47
N LEU A 173 -18.03 6.52 14.67
CA LEU A 173 -17.00 5.55 14.27
C LEU A 173 -16.31 4.93 15.48
N LEU A 174 -15.93 5.74 16.50
CA LEU A 174 -15.24 5.25 17.70
C LEU A 174 -16.05 4.22 18.50
N CYS A 175 -17.38 4.29 18.42
CA CYS A 175 -18.28 3.38 19.12
C CYS A 175 -18.50 2.05 18.39
N ARG A 176 -18.02 1.90 17.15
CA ARG A 176 -18.19 0.66 16.39
C ARG A 176 -17.19 -0.41 16.84
N ALA A 177 -17.62 -1.66 16.80
CA ALA A 177 -16.80 -2.81 17.20
C ALA A 177 -15.50 -2.95 16.39
N ASP A 178 -15.49 -2.52 15.13
CA ASP A 178 -14.29 -2.49 14.29
C ASP A 178 -13.27 -1.43 14.75
N PHE A 179 -13.72 -0.33 15.37
CA PHE A 179 -12.86 0.73 15.92
C PHE A 179 -12.33 0.48 17.31
N THR A 180 -12.88 -0.49 18.06
CA THR A 180 -12.37 -0.81 19.40
C THR A 180 -10.86 -1.11 19.38
N ASN A 181 -10.39 -1.79 18.32
CA ASN A 181 -8.98 -2.11 18.09
C ASN A 181 -8.47 -1.53 16.76
N GLY A 182 -9.17 -0.51 16.25
CA GLY A 182 -8.92 0.09 14.95
C GLY A 182 -8.59 1.57 15.07
N SER A 183 -7.89 2.13 14.10
CA SER A 183 -7.57 3.56 14.04
C SER A 183 -7.60 4.05 12.60
N LEU A 184 -8.19 5.21 12.35
CA LEU A 184 -8.01 5.89 11.06
C LEU A 184 -6.77 6.77 11.14
N VAL A 185 -5.90 6.66 10.15
CA VAL A 185 -4.70 7.50 10.02
C VAL A 185 -4.77 8.21 8.68
N TYR A 186 -4.56 9.52 8.69
CA TYR A 186 -4.55 10.39 7.51
C TYR A 186 -3.22 11.14 7.44
N GLY A 187 -2.66 11.23 6.24
CA GLY A 187 -1.53 12.08 5.93
C GLY A 187 -1.90 13.02 4.79
N ARG A 188 -1.59 14.31 4.94
CA ARG A 188 -1.92 15.36 3.97
C ARG A 188 -0.70 16.19 3.58
N LEU A 189 -0.55 16.47 2.29
CA LEU A 189 0.42 17.45 1.79
C LEU A 189 -0.18 18.86 1.86
N CYS A 190 0.56 19.80 2.46
CA CYS A 190 0.17 21.22 2.51
C CYS A 190 0.35 21.90 1.15
N LYS A 191 1.29 21.41 0.32
CA LYS A 191 1.54 21.90 -1.03
C LYS A 191 1.52 20.76 -2.01
N TYR A 192 0.37 20.56 -2.66
CA TYR A 192 0.23 19.55 -3.69
C TYR A 192 0.98 19.97 -4.96
N VAL A 193 2.02 19.20 -5.33
CA VAL A 193 2.89 19.48 -6.49
C VAL A 193 2.42 18.75 -7.76
N GLY A 194 1.24 18.13 -7.70
CA GLY A 194 0.67 17.28 -8.76
C GLY A 194 0.78 15.80 -8.42
N CYS A 195 -0.05 14.97 -9.06
CA CYS A 195 -0.06 13.53 -8.81
C CYS A 195 0.96 12.83 -9.67
N GLY A 196 1.76 11.96 -9.05
CA GLY A 196 2.53 10.98 -9.80
C GLY A 196 1.61 9.96 -10.49
N MET A 197 2.07 9.47 -11.63
CA MET A 197 1.48 8.30 -12.27
C MET A 197 2.46 7.16 -12.12
N VAL A 198 2.01 6.10 -11.47
CA VAL A 198 2.77 4.86 -11.41
C VAL A 198 2.49 4.08 -12.68
N GLU A 199 3.53 3.62 -13.37
CA GLU A 199 3.41 2.69 -14.50
C GLU A 199 2.94 1.32 -14.00
N ALA A 200 1.64 1.15 -13.85
CA ALA A 200 0.98 -0.10 -13.51
C ALA A 200 0.40 -0.77 -14.76
N GLU A 201 0.54 -2.09 -14.86
CA GLU A 201 -0.05 -2.87 -15.94
C GLU A 201 -1.55 -3.03 -15.72
N ALA A 202 -2.35 -2.93 -16.78
CA ALA A 202 -3.76 -3.26 -16.69
C ALA A 202 -3.91 -4.75 -16.32
N GLY A 203 -4.60 -5.06 -15.23
CA GLY A 203 -4.71 -6.42 -14.72
C GLY A 203 -6.01 -6.68 -13.97
N ASP A 204 -6.32 -7.95 -13.73
CA ASP A 204 -7.47 -8.36 -12.91
C ASP A 204 -7.10 -8.27 -11.43
N VAL A 205 -7.09 -7.06 -10.88
CA VAL A 205 -6.69 -6.77 -9.49
C VAL A 205 -7.50 -7.60 -8.49
N TYR A 206 -8.81 -7.70 -8.68
CA TYR A 206 -9.70 -8.46 -7.79
C TYR A 206 -9.45 -9.97 -7.90
N GLY A 207 -9.26 -10.50 -9.12
CA GLY A 207 -8.91 -11.90 -9.33
C GLY A 207 -7.53 -12.26 -8.79
N MET A 208 -6.55 -11.35 -8.88
CA MET A 208 -5.23 -11.50 -8.28
C MET A 208 -5.31 -11.59 -6.76
N GLU A 209 -5.99 -10.63 -6.12
CA GLU A 209 -6.20 -10.61 -4.66
C GLU A 209 -6.95 -11.87 -4.19
N ALA A 210 -8.02 -12.24 -4.89
CA ALA A 210 -8.79 -13.46 -4.59
C ALA A 210 -7.93 -14.72 -4.72
N MET A 211 -7.09 -14.82 -5.75
CA MET A 211 -6.19 -15.97 -5.90
C MET A 211 -5.17 -16.03 -4.78
N LEU A 212 -4.51 -14.92 -4.43
CA LEU A 212 -3.52 -14.88 -3.34
C LEU A 212 -4.11 -15.38 -2.00
N ARG A 213 -5.38 -15.06 -1.73
CA ARG A 213 -6.11 -15.53 -0.55
C ARG A 213 -6.45 -17.02 -0.57
N THR A 214 -6.41 -17.68 -1.73
CA THR A 214 -6.63 -19.13 -1.84
C THR A 214 -5.35 -19.95 -1.89
N LEU A 215 -4.21 -19.28 -2.08
CA LEU A 215 -2.90 -19.91 -2.09
C LEU A 215 -2.41 -20.21 -0.66
N ASP A 216 -1.32 -20.95 -0.54
CA ASP A 216 -0.76 -21.37 0.74
C ASP A 216 0.67 -20.82 0.90
N PHE A 217 0.85 -19.98 1.92
CA PHE A 217 2.12 -19.36 2.31
C PHE A 217 2.59 -19.81 3.69
N SER A 218 2.08 -20.92 4.23
CA SER A 218 2.40 -21.45 5.56
C SER A 218 3.83 -21.94 5.74
N THR A 219 4.41 -22.53 4.70
CA THR A 219 5.77 -23.07 4.69
C THR A 219 6.52 -22.62 3.44
N HIS A 220 7.86 -22.58 3.51
CA HIS A 220 8.71 -22.16 2.40
C HIS A 220 8.39 -22.93 1.10
N SER A 221 8.22 -24.25 1.19
CA SER A 221 7.88 -25.08 0.03
C SER A 221 6.52 -24.72 -0.57
N MET A 222 5.52 -24.44 0.27
CA MET A 222 4.20 -24.02 -0.21
C MET A 222 4.24 -22.62 -0.79
N ALA A 223 4.96 -21.68 -0.17
CA ALA A 223 5.10 -20.31 -0.67
C ALA A 223 5.77 -20.24 -2.05
N LEU A 224 6.80 -21.07 -2.30
CA LEU A 224 7.42 -21.23 -3.63
C LEU A 224 6.39 -21.68 -4.66
N LYS A 225 5.72 -22.81 -4.41
CA LYS A 225 4.69 -23.37 -5.32
C LYS A 225 3.54 -22.39 -5.56
N SER A 226 3.10 -21.70 -4.51
CA SER A 226 2.06 -20.68 -4.58
C SER A 226 2.50 -19.50 -5.44
N THR A 227 3.74 -19.05 -5.28
CA THR A 227 4.31 -17.96 -6.09
C THR A 227 4.42 -18.38 -7.56
N GLU A 228 4.99 -19.55 -7.86
CA GLU A 228 5.07 -20.09 -9.22
C GLU A 228 3.69 -20.21 -9.88
N LYS A 229 2.70 -20.73 -9.13
CA LYS A 229 1.32 -20.85 -9.60
C LYS A 229 0.70 -19.49 -9.90
N PHE A 230 0.94 -18.49 -9.05
CA PHE A 230 0.46 -17.12 -9.25
C PHE A 230 1.08 -16.49 -10.50
N ILE A 231 2.41 -16.56 -10.62
CA ILE A 231 3.18 -16.07 -11.78
C ILE A 231 2.66 -16.70 -13.06
N SER A 232 2.54 -18.02 -13.09
CA SER A 232 2.07 -18.78 -14.25
C SER A 232 0.64 -18.40 -14.63
N ARG A 233 -0.26 -18.21 -13.66
CA ARG A 233 -1.67 -17.87 -13.90
C ARG A 233 -1.86 -16.50 -14.55
N PHE A 234 -1.04 -15.53 -14.17
CA PHE A 234 -1.13 -14.15 -14.63
C PHE A 234 -0.07 -13.77 -15.67
N GLY A 235 0.78 -14.72 -16.10
CA GLY A 235 1.79 -14.48 -17.13
C GLY A 235 2.84 -13.46 -16.72
N LEU A 236 3.27 -13.50 -15.45
CA LEU A 236 4.13 -12.47 -14.89
C LEU A 236 5.59 -12.72 -15.27
N ASP A 237 6.23 -11.76 -15.93
CA ASP A 237 7.67 -11.81 -16.14
C ASP A 237 8.39 -11.28 -14.89
N ILE A 238 9.02 -12.18 -14.14
CA ILE A 238 9.94 -11.79 -13.08
C ILE A 238 11.33 -11.59 -13.68
N GLU A 239 11.59 -10.38 -14.15
CA GLU A 239 12.96 -9.98 -14.46
C GLU A 239 13.75 -9.83 -13.16
N TYR A 240 14.54 -10.85 -12.84
CA TYR A 240 15.62 -10.71 -11.88
C TYR A 240 16.74 -9.89 -12.50
N PHE A 241 17.04 -8.76 -11.85
CA PHE A 241 18.06 -7.79 -12.24
C PHE A 241 19.32 -8.51 -12.73
N PRO A 242 19.73 -8.33 -14.00
CA PRO A 242 21.03 -8.81 -14.43
C PRO A 242 22.08 -8.02 -13.66
N SER A 243 22.88 -8.71 -12.86
CA SER A 243 24.11 -8.18 -12.25
C SER A 243 25.09 -7.78 -13.35
N LYS A 244 24.86 -6.62 -13.98
CA LYS A 244 25.78 -6.02 -14.93
C LYS A 244 26.49 -4.84 -14.30
N ARG A 245 27.63 -5.19 -13.68
CA ARG A 245 28.91 -4.49 -13.72
C ARG A 245 28.85 -2.95 -13.87
N THR A 246 29.16 -2.27 -12.78
CA THR A 246 29.94 -1.01 -12.75
C THR A 246 29.66 -0.03 -13.88
N ALA A 247 28.61 0.78 -13.73
CA ALA A 247 28.60 2.11 -14.31
C ALA A 247 28.67 3.11 -13.16
N ARG A 248 29.82 3.78 -13.02
CA ARG A 248 29.97 4.91 -12.10
C ARG A 248 28.86 5.93 -12.37
N PRO A 249 28.19 6.48 -11.35
CA PRO A 249 27.26 7.58 -11.57
C PRO A 249 28.05 8.78 -12.09
N LYS A 250 27.77 9.21 -13.33
CA LYS A 250 28.09 10.57 -13.74
C LYS A 250 27.18 11.49 -12.93
N LYS A 251 27.81 12.38 -12.16
CA LYS A 251 27.15 13.52 -11.52
C LYS A 251 26.43 14.35 -12.58
N SER A 252 25.33 14.96 -12.14
CA SER A 252 24.43 15.90 -12.82
C SER A 252 23.66 15.33 -14.00
N GLU A 253 22.36 15.11 -13.79
CA GLU A 253 21.30 15.75 -14.58
C GLU A 253 19.95 15.50 -13.89
N GLN A 254 19.20 16.59 -13.66
CA GLN A 254 17.78 16.52 -13.32
C GLN A 254 17.06 15.77 -14.44
N ALA A 255 16.43 14.63 -14.14
CA ALA A 255 15.61 13.92 -15.09
C ALA A 255 14.17 13.81 -14.56
N CYS A 256 13.40 14.87 -14.81
CA CYS A 256 11.95 14.76 -14.98
C CYS A 256 11.73 14.00 -16.30
N ILE A 257 11.13 12.82 -16.25
CA ILE A 257 10.67 12.12 -17.45
C ILE A 257 9.15 12.11 -17.40
N VAL A 258 8.55 13.08 -18.09
CA VAL A 258 7.14 13.04 -18.50
C VAL A 258 7.13 12.37 -19.87
N LEU A 259 6.51 11.19 -19.99
CA LEU A 259 6.25 10.57 -21.30
C LEU A 259 4.75 10.60 -21.57
N ASN A 260 4.37 11.38 -22.58
CA ASN A 260 3.01 11.40 -23.12
C ASN A 260 2.71 10.08 -23.85
N PRO A 261 1.47 9.57 -23.75
CA PRO A 261 1.09 8.34 -24.43
C PRO A 261 1.03 8.53 -25.95
N THR A 262 1.80 7.72 -26.69
CA THR A 262 1.56 7.47 -28.11
C THR A 262 0.31 6.61 -28.26
N ARG A 263 -0.76 7.18 -28.82
CA ARG A 263 -1.87 6.40 -29.37
C ARG A 263 -1.34 5.61 -30.57
N LYS A 264 -1.48 4.27 -30.55
CA LYS A 264 -1.43 3.48 -31.78
C LYS A 264 -2.83 3.44 -32.40
N ALA A 265 -2.88 3.73 -33.69
CA ALA A 265 -4.02 3.58 -34.58
C ALA A 265 -4.31 2.10 -34.86
#